data_AF-A0A2A2JAW8-F1
#
_entry.id   AF-A0A2A2JAW8-F1
#
_cell.length_a   1.000
_cell.length_b   1.000
_cell.length_c   1.000
_cell.angle_alpha   90.00
_cell.angle_beta   90.00
_cell.angle_gamma   90.00
#
_symmetry.space_group_name_H-M   'P 1'
#
loop_
_entity.id
_entity.type
_entity.pdbx_description
1 polymer ?
#
loop_
_entity_poly.entity_id
_entity_poly.type
_entity_poly.pdbx_seq_one_letter_code
_entity_poly.pdbx_strand_id
1 'polypeptide(L)'
;MSSVKMEDFVSLLAQLSSTDVRRFRAAVKCPSPMNCLNVTLRPPFLESHLSNSYTIQSISRVVNQKILKASSSSQAIISSFNYTVVQRNLTGDGHARKVIMDIESLYQAVVGDNSSHLETKWAESIASTLRIDIRRIKKPSVARGIIYNFTVTLPFEEEPALSAEEITLMLLESTKYGELTLLGEKGQPVNISPLTYDNLVELQVIKETNALVIVLSIVISTTLVIFLLFLSGAVLVKIRTDRVIEEVNFSSNLNKLACQLMIL
;
A
#
# COMPACT_ATOMS: atom_id res chain seq x y z
N MET A 1 -19.28 12.14 45.99
CA MET A 1 -18.06 12.32 45.17
C MET A 1 -18.48 12.22 43.71
N SER A 2 -18.58 13.37 43.02
CA SER A 2 -18.85 13.41 41.59
C SER A 2 -17.66 12.78 40.85
N SER A 3 -17.94 11.77 40.03
CA SER A 3 -16.92 11.18 39.16
C SER A 3 -16.46 12.24 38.16
N VAL A 4 -15.15 12.53 38.13
CA VAL A 4 -14.54 13.31 37.04
C VAL A 4 -14.96 12.65 35.72
N LYS A 5 -15.60 13.40 34.83
CA LYS A 5 -15.87 12.90 33.48
C LYS A 5 -14.53 12.81 32.74
N MET A 6 -14.35 11.71 32.01
CA MET A 6 -13.10 11.40 31.34
C MET A 6 -12.66 12.49 30.35
N GLU A 7 -13.64 13.05 29.65
CA GLU A 7 -13.47 14.08 28.63
C GLU A 7 -12.95 15.39 29.23
N ASP A 8 -13.44 15.76 30.42
CA ASP A 8 -13.00 16.95 31.15
C ASP A 8 -11.53 16.80 31.57
N PHE A 9 -11.13 15.59 32.00
CA PHE A 9 -9.75 15.30 32.35
C PHE A 9 -8.81 15.39 31.14
N VAL A 10 -9.18 14.80 30.00
CA VAL A 10 -8.36 14.84 28.77
C VAL A 10 -8.23 16.26 28.26
N SER A 11 -9.33 17.03 28.26
CA SER A 11 -9.31 18.44 27.86
C SER A 11 -8.41 19.28 28.76
N LEU A 12 -8.47 19.07 30.08
CA LEU A 12 -7.58 19.74 31.03
C LEU A 12 -6.12 19.34 30.81
N LEU A 13 -5.84 18.05 30.64
CA LEU A 13 -4.49 17.56 30.41
C LEU A 13 -3.90 18.19 29.15
N ALA A 14 -4.67 18.19 28.05
CA ALA A 14 -4.31 18.80 26.78
C ALA A 14 -4.00 20.30 26.93
N GLN A 15 -4.84 21.04 27.65
CA GLN A 15 -4.63 22.47 27.91
C GLN A 15 -3.32 22.71 28.69
N LEU A 16 -3.12 21.99 29.79
CA LEU A 16 -1.95 22.16 30.66
C LEU A 16 -0.65 21.69 30.00
N SER A 17 -0.71 20.65 29.17
CA SER A 17 0.44 20.13 28.44
C SER A 17 0.68 20.85 27.11
N SER A 18 -0.12 21.88 26.78
CA SER A 18 -0.07 22.59 25.49
C SER A 18 -0.12 21.64 24.29
N THR A 19 -0.99 20.64 24.37
CA THR A 19 -1.15 19.58 23.37
C THR A 19 -2.56 19.67 22.79
N ASP A 20 -2.69 19.56 21.48
CA ASP A 20 -4.01 19.55 20.85
C ASP A 20 -4.84 18.34 21.34
N VAL A 21 -6.08 18.58 21.77
CA VAL A 21 -7.01 17.57 22.28
C VAL A 21 -7.21 16.44 21.27
N ARG A 22 -7.20 16.75 19.97
CA ARG A 22 -7.36 15.76 18.88
C ARG A 22 -6.28 14.68 18.91
N ARG A 23 -5.12 14.95 19.51
CA ARG A 23 -4.02 13.98 19.63
C ARG A 23 -4.29 12.90 20.66
N PHE A 24 -5.25 13.08 21.56
CA PHE A 24 -5.60 12.06 22.55
C PHE A 24 -6.73 11.17 22.03
N ARG A 25 -6.53 9.85 22.09
CA ARG A 25 -7.52 8.82 21.71
C ARG A 25 -7.77 7.87 22.88
N ALA A 26 -8.95 7.28 22.90
CA ALA A 26 -9.29 6.11 23.72
C ALA A 26 -8.93 6.32 25.19
N ALA A 27 -9.52 7.37 25.79
CA ALA A 27 -9.52 7.46 27.22
C ALA A 27 -10.35 6.29 27.75
N VAL A 28 -9.69 5.28 28.34
CA VAL A 28 -10.33 4.08 28.91
C VAL A 28 -9.96 3.99 30.38
N LYS A 29 -10.97 3.83 31.22
CA LYS A 29 -10.77 3.56 32.64
C LYS A 29 -10.39 2.10 32.79
N CYS A 30 -9.33 1.83 33.53
CA CYS A 30 -8.95 0.47 33.84
C CYS A 30 -10.07 -0.25 34.60
N PRO A 31 -10.22 -1.58 34.40
CA PRO A 31 -11.15 -2.37 35.19
C PRO A 31 -10.75 -2.32 36.68
N SER A 32 -11.77 -2.28 37.54
CA SER A 32 -11.60 -2.40 39.00
C SER A 32 -10.84 -3.70 39.33
N PRO A 33 -9.87 -3.69 40.28
CA PRO A 33 -9.60 -2.69 41.31
C PRO A 33 -8.60 -1.59 40.90
N MET A 34 -8.05 -1.64 39.69
CA MET A 34 -7.08 -0.65 39.24
C MET A 34 -7.79 0.67 38.90
N ASN A 35 -7.66 1.66 39.77
CA ASN A 35 -8.09 3.04 39.49
C ASN A 35 -7.07 3.75 38.57
N CYS A 36 -6.91 3.27 37.34
CA CYS A 36 -6.08 3.92 36.32
C CYS A 36 -6.89 4.45 35.12
N LEU A 37 -6.28 5.38 34.41
CA LEU A 37 -6.77 5.97 33.18
C LEU A 37 -5.71 5.75 32.09
N ASN A 38 -6.09 5.05 31.03
CA ASN A 38 -5.26 4.90 29.85
C ASN A 38 -5.71 5.89 28.80
N VAL A 39 -4.76 6.64 28.23
CA VAL A 39 -5.00 7.55 27.11
C VAL A 39 -3.91 7.31 26.08
N THR A 40 -4.28 7.15 24.82
CA THR A 40 -3.34 6.97 23.72
C THR A 40 -3.01 8.32 23.11
N LEU A 41 -1.72 8.65 23.04
CA LEU A 41 -1.23 9.83 22.32
C LEU A 41 -0.91 9.46 20.87
N ARG A 42 -1.55 10.15 19.92
CA ARG A 42 -1.33 9.97 18.48
C ARG A 42 -0.07 10.71 17.99
N PRO A 43 0.52 10.27 16.86
CA PRO A 43 1.62 10.97 16.22
C PRO A 43 1.29 12.43 15.85
N PRO A 44 2.31 13.29 15.70
CA PRO A 44 2.13 14.69 15.35
C PRO A 44 2.04 14.89 13.82
N PHE A 45 0.81 14.94 13.29
CA PHE A 45 0.58 15.13 11.84
C PHE A 45 0.54 16.60 11.39
N LEU A 46 0.10 17.52 12.26
CA LEU A 46 0.12 18.96 11.96
C LEU A 46 1.48 19.57 12.27
N GLU A 47 1.88 20.62 11.54
CA GLU A 47 3.10 21.38 11.83
C GLU A 47 3.09 22.02 13.21
N SER A 48 1.90 22.41 13.70
CA SER A 48 1.72 22.94 15.06
C SER A 48 1.91 21.90 16.16
N HIS A 49 1.96 20.60 15.83
CA HIS A 49 2.10 19.55 16.81
C HIS A 49 3.57 19.33 17.20
N LEU A 50 3.84 19.39 18.51
CA LEU A 50 5.13 19.00 19.08
C LEU A 50 5.38 17.49 18.92
N SER A 51 6.66 17.10 18.87
CA SER A 51 7.04 15.68 18.83
C SER A 51 6.51 14.93 20.05
N ASN A 52 6.28 13.62 19.91
CA ASN A 52 5.79 12.78 21.00
C ASN A 52 6.69 12.83 22.24
N SER A 53 8.01 12.91 22.06
CA SER A 53 8.96 12.99 23.17
C SER A 53 8.76 14.27 23.99
N TYR A 54 8.63 15.43 23.33
CA TYR A 54 8.35 16.69 24.03
C TYR A 54 6.97 16.68 24.67
N THR A 55 5.96 16.17 23.97
CA THR A 55 4.59 16.06 24.52
C THR A 55 4.55 15.19 25.78
N ILE A 56 5.22 14.04 25.78
CA ILE A 56 5.31 13.16 26.95
C ILE A 56 6.02 13.85 28.12
N GLN A 57 7.09 14.61 27.86
CA GLN A 57 7.76 15.39 28.90
C GLN A 57 6.84 16.47 29.50
N SER A 58 6.08 17.18 28.67
CA SER A 58 5.10 18.18 29.12
C SER A 58 4.00 17.53 29.96
N ILE A 59 3.45 16.39 29.52
CA ILE A 59 2.47 15.62 30.29
C ILE A 59 3.06 15.18 31.63
N SER A 60 4.28 14.63 31.64
CA SER A 60 4.96 14.20 32.86
C SER A 60 5.13 15.36 33.85
N ARG A 61 5.52 16.56 33.37
CA ARG A 61 5.62 17.77 34.22
C ARG A 61 4.28 18.15 34.84
N VAL A 62 3.22 18.17 34.04
CA VAL A 62 1.85 18.50 34.49
C VAL A 62 1.34 17.49 35.51
N VAL A 63 1.56 16.20 35.26
CA VAL A 63 1.11 15.13 36.18
C VAL A 63 1.92 15.13 37.48
N ASN A 64 3.21 15.41 37.43
CA ASN A 64 4.08 15.48 38.61
C ASN A 64 3.81 16.69 39.52
N GLN A 65 3.03 17.67 39.07
CA GLN A 65 2.49 18.72 39.94
C GLN A 65 1.37 18.19 40.88
N LYS A 66 1.04 16.89 40.81
CA LYS A 66 0.21 16.08 41.73
C LYS A 66 -1.27 16.46 41.87
N ILE A 67 -1.70 17.61 41.36
CA ILE A 67 -3.10 18.05 41.48
C ILE A 67 -3.60 18.51 40.11
N LEU A 68 -4.43 17.66 39.48
CA LEU A 68 -5.25 18.07 38.35
C LEU A 68 -6.68 18.32 38.82
N LYS A 69 -7.10 19.58 38.80
CA LYS A 69 -8.48 19.99 39.11
C LYS A 69 -9.31 19.95 37.84
N ALA A 70 -9.89 18.79 37.51
CA ALA A 70 -10.74 18.62 36.32
C ALA A 70 -12.05 19.43 36.38
N SER A 71 -12.54 19.76 37.58
CA SER A 71 -13.64 20.72 37.77
C SER A 71 -13.56 21.41 39.14
N SER A 72 -14.36 22.45 39.34
CA SER A 72 -14.55 23.14 40.62
C SER A 72 -14.95 22.21 41.79
N SER A 73 -15.45 21.01 41.50
CA SER A 73 -15.90 20.02 42.50
C SER A 73 -15.08 18.73 42.53
N SER A 74 -14.08 18.55 41.65
CA SER A 74 -13.43 17.25 41.47
C SER A 74 -11.92 17.37 41.25
N GLN A 75 -11.15 16.82 42.20
CA GLN A 75 -9.70 16.70 42.14
C GLN A 75 -9.30 15.28 41.77
N ALA A 76 -8.47 15.13 40.74
CA ALA A 76 -7.79 13.88 40.44
C ALA A 76 -6.37 13.96 40.99
N ILE A 77 -6.06 13.12 41.98
CA ILE A 77 -4.69 12.95 42.48
C ILE A 77 -4.08 11.80 41.70
N ILE A 78 -3.03 12.08 40.94
CA ILE A 78 -2.34 11.06 40.16
C ILE A 78 -1.18 10.52 41.00
N SER A 79 -1.25 9.23 41.32
CA SER A 79 -0.22 8.53 42.12
C SER A 79 1.03 8.22 41.31
N SER A 80 0.86 7.88 40.03
CA SER A 80 1.95 7.49 39.14
C SER A 80 1.58 7.75 37.68
N PHE A 81 2.60 8.03 36.87
CA PHE A 81 2.50 8.18 35.43
C PHE A 81 3.47 7.21 34.77
N ASN A 82 2.98 6.46 33.79
CA ASN A 82 3.81 5.62 32.94
C ASN A 82 3.31 5.76 31.50
N TYR A 83 4.22 5.55 30.54
CA TYR A 83 3.88 5.52 29.13
C TYR A 83 4.59 4.34 28.47
N THR A 84 3.92 3.77 27.48
CA THR A 84 4.49 2.72 26.64
C THR A 84 4.24 3.10 25.18
N VAL A 85 5.17 2.71 24.31
CA VAL A 85 5.00 2.89 22.87
C VAL A 85 4.09 1.77 22.39
N VAL A 86 2.90 2.14 21.90
CA VAL A 86 1.99 1.20 21.27
C VAL A 86 2.43 1.03 19.82
N GLN A 87 2.93 -0.15 19.47
CA GLN A 87 3.22 -0.49 18.08
C GLN A 87 1.93 -0.81 17.33
N ARG A 88 1.86 -0.41 16.06
CA ARG A 88 0.76 -0.78 15.19
C ARG A 88 0.84 -2.27 14.88
N ASN A 89 -0.31 -2.95 14.88
CA ASN A 89 -0.39 -4.31 14.40
C ASN A 89 -0.44 -4.26 12.86
N LEU A 90 0.72 -4.47 12.24
CA LEU A 90 0.89 -4.49 10.79
C LEU A 90 0.89 -5.94 10.31
N THR A 91 0.28 -6.19 9.15
CA THR A 91 0.31 -7.48 8.48
C THR A 91 1.71 -7.80 7.95
N GLY A 92 2.50 -6.78 7.61
CA GLY A 92 3.87 -6.96 7.12
C GLY A 92 3.94 -7.56 5.73
N ASP A 93 2.91 -7.32 4.91
CA ASP A 93 2.73 -7.93 3.59
C ASP A 93 3.78 -7.54 2.54
N GLY A 94 4.46 -6.41 2.72
CA GLY A 94 5.44 -5.90 1.76
C GLY A 94 4.83 -5.49 0.42
N HIS A 95 3.54 -5.13 0.38
CA HIS A 95 2.85 -4.70 -0.84
C HIS A 95 2.73 -3.18 -0.94
N ALA A 96 2.72 -2.66 -2.17
CA ALA A 96 2.32 -1.28 -2.43
C ALA A 96 0.79 -1.14 -2.27
N ARG A 97 0.31 0.08 -2.04
CA ARG A 97 -1.13 0.33 -1.83
C ARG A 97 -1.61 1.48 -2.68
N LYS A 98 -2.72 1.29 -3.40
CA LYS A 98 -3.45 2.35 -4.06
C LYS A 98 -4.45 2.94 -3.08
N VAL A 99 -4.46 4.26 -2.97
CA VAL A 99 -5.41 5.03 -2.17
C VAL A 99 -6.40 5.71 -3.11
N ILE A 100 -7.68 5.64 -2.79
CA ILE A 100 -8.77 6.29 -3.51
C ILE A 100 -9.48 7.23 -2.52
N MET A 101 -9.22 8.52 -2.65
CA MET A 101 -9.73 9.54 -1.74
C MET A 101 -10.87 10.31 -2.40
N ASP A 102 -12.00 10.34 -1.72
CA ASP A 102 -13.17 11.10 -2.16
C ASP A 102 -13.12 12.51 -1.57
N ILE A 103 -13.39 13.50 -2.42
CA ILE A 103 -13.43 14.90 -2.04
C ILE A 103 -14.86 15.42 -2.21
N GLU A 104 -15.42 15.94 -1.12
CA GLU A 104 -16.79 16.44 -1.04
C GLU A 104 -16.86 17.88 -1.55
N SER A 105 -16.57 18.09 -2.83
CA SER A 105 -16.59 19.42 -3.44
C SER A 105 -16.97 19.36 -4.92
N LEU A 106 -17.23 20.52 -5.52
CA LEU A 106 -17.49 20.63 -6.97
C LEU A 106 -16.17 20.72 -7.74
N TYR A 107 -15.99 19.85 -8.75
CA TYR A 107 -14.73 19.71 -9.48
C TYR A 107 -14.22 21.05 -10.02
N GLN A 108 -15.09 21.82 -10.67
CA GLN A 108 -14.75 23.12 -11.23
C GLN A 108 -14.39 24.17 -10.18
N ALA A 109 -14.89 24.03 -8.95
CA ALA A 109 -14.57 24.95 -7.86
C ALA A 109 -13.18 24.67 -7.27
N VAL A 110 -12.69 23.43 -7.34
CA VAL A 110 -11.47 22.96 -6.65
C VAL A 110 -10.30 22.74 -7.61
N VAL A 111 -10.54 22.11 -8.74
CA VAL A 111 -9.51 21.64 -9.69
C VAL A 111 -9.30 22.63 -10.84
N GLY A 112 -10.36 23.32 -11.26
CA GLY A 112 -10.31 24.25 -12.39
C GLY A 112 -9.93 23.56 -13.70
N ASP A 113 -9.12 24.24 -14.52
CA ASP A 113 -8.73 23.77 -15.86
C ASP A 113 -7.40 23.01 -15.87
N ASN A 114 -6.60 23.08 -14.80
CA ASN A 114 -5.26 22.48 -14.74
C ASN A 114 -5.11 21.47 -13.59
N SER A 115 -5.59 20.25 -13.83
CA SER A 115 -5.57 19.18 -12.81
C SER A 115 -4.17 18.67 -12.45
N SER A 116 -3.22 18.70 -13.39
CA SER A 116 -1.89 18.08 -13.20
C SER A 116 -1.03 18.81 -12.17
N HIS A 117 -1.14 20.14 -12.12
CA HIS A 117 -0.46 20.95 -11.10
C HIS A 117 -1.00 20.67 -9.70
N LEU A 118 -2.33 20.53 -9.59
CA LEU A 118 -3.00 20.27 -8.32
C LEU A 118 -2.71 18.87 -7.79
N GLU A 119 -2.66 17.87 -8.68
CA GLU A 119 -2.28 16.49 -8.38
C GLU A 119 -0.92 16.40 -7.69
N THR A 120 0.06 17.17 -8.16
CA THR A 120 1.41 17.21 -7.60
C THR A 120 1.43 17.94 -6.26
N LYS A 121 0.75 19.09 -6.15
CA LYS A 121 0.62 19.82 -4.88
C LYS A 121 -0.04 19.01 -3.77
N TRP A 122 -1.08 18.24 -4.10
CA TRP A 122 -1.72 17.36 -3.14
C TRP A 122 -0.81 16.23 -2.70
N ALA A 123 -0.03 15.66 -3.61
CA ALA A 123 0.99 14.67 -3.26
C ALA A 123 2.04 15.27 -2.32
N GLU A 124 2.54 16.47 -2.60
CA GLU A 124 3.50 17.19 -1.73
C GLU A 124 2.92 17.49 -0.34
N SER A 125 1.66 17.92 -0.27
CA SER A 125 0.97 18.18 0.99
C SER A 125 0.80 16.92 1.83
N ILE A 126 0.43 15.79 1.21
CA ILE A 126 0.33 14.49 1.89
C ILE A 126 1.72 14.04 2.36
N ALA A 127 2.74 14.13 1.50
CA ALA A 127 4.10 13.74 1.83
C ALA A 127 4.64 14.54 3.03
N SER A 128 4.43 15.86 3.04
CA SER A 128 4.78 16.73 4.15
C SER A 128 4.05 16.37 5.45
N THR A 129 2.71 16.20 5.37
CA THR A 129 1.86 15.84 6.52
C THR A 129 2.28 14.52 7.16
N LEU A 130 2.61 13.53 6.33
CA LEU A 130 3.04 12.20 6.79
C LEU A 130 4.55 12.12 7.06
N ARG A 131 5.32 13.15 6.73
CA ARG A 131 6.78 13.21 6.82
C ARG A 131 7.47 12.07 6.08
N ILE A 132 6.97 11.77 4.89
CA ILE A 132 7.52 10.77 3.97
C ILE A 132 8.13 11.47 2.76
N ASP A 133 9.01 10.78 2.03
CA ASP A 133 9.52 11.30 0.77
C ASP A 133 8.41 11.36 -0.28
N ILE A 134 8.31 12.47 -1.03
CA ILE A 134 7.35 12.63 -2.14
C ILE A 134 7.49 11.52 -3.20
N ARG A 135 8.68 10.95 -3.37
CA ARG A 135 8.93 9.82 -4.28
C ARG A 135 8.12 8.57 -3.92
N ARG A 136 7.62 8.47 -2.68
CA ARG A 136 6.74 7.41 -2.20
C ARG A 136 5.31 7.51 -2.73
N ILE A 137 4.93 8.65 -3.28
CA ILE A 137 3.63 8.86 -3.91
C ILE A 137 3.82 8.83 -5.42
N LYS A 138 3.16 7.89 -6.10
CA LYS A 138 3.25 7.70 -7.55
C LYS A 138 1.88 7.78 -8.21
N LYS A 139 1.89 8.25 -9.46
CA LYS A 139 0.72 8.36 -10.33
C LYS A 139 -0.47 9.07 -9.65
N PRO A 140 -0.27 10.26 -9.06
CA PRO A 140 -1.39 11.05 -8.58
C PRO A 140 -2.28 11.40 -9.77
N SER A 141 -3.59 11.26 -9.61
CA SER A 141 -4.56 11.57 -10.66
C SER A 141 -5.89 11.96 -10.02
N VAL A 142 -6.52 13.01 -10.54
CA VAL A 142 -7.86 13.43 -10.13
C VAL A 142 -8.86 13.11 -11.23
N ALA A 143 -9.82 12.22 -10.93
CA ALA A 143 -10.90 11.88 -11.85
C ALA A 143 -12.08 12.87 -11.76
N ARG A 144 -12.89 12.91 -12.83
CA ARG A 144 -14.17 13.65 -12.85
C ARG A 144 -15.09 13.06 -11.77
N GLY A 145 -15.54 13.91 -10.84
CA GLY A 145 -16.19 13.49 -9.59
C GLY A 145 -15.35 13.75 -8.32
N ILE A 146 -14.17 14.36 -8.48
CA ILE A 146 -13.15 14.62 -7.44
C ILE A 146 -12.78 13.39 -6.62
N ILE A 147 -12.42 12.34 -7.35
CA ILE A 147 -11.74 11.18 -6.77
C ILE A 147 -10.25 11.43 -7.00
N TYR A 148 -9.49 11.54 -5.91
CA TYR A 148 -8.04 11.64 -5.96
C TYR A 148 -7.41 10.28 -5.68
N ASN A 149 -6.68 9.78 -6.66
CA ASN A 149 -6.10 8.45 -6.62
C ASN A 149 -4.60 8.50 -6.83
N PHE A 150 -3.88 7.79 -5.96
CA PHE A 150 -2.43 7.68 -5.99
C PHE A 150 -1.96 6.36 -5.41
N THR A 151 -0.71 6.00 -5.68
CA THR A 151 -0.07 4.79 -5.17
C THR A 151 0.99 5.15 -4.15
N VAL A 152 0.94 4.53 -2.97
CA VAL A 152 2.01 4.51 -1.98
C VAL A 152 2.95 3.35 -2.28
N THR A 153 4.23 3.64 -2.51
CA THR A 153 5.24 2.64 -2.85
C THR A 153 5.95 2.08 -1.62
N LEU A 154 6.70 1.00 -1.87
CA LEU A 154 7.66 0.44 -0.92
C LEU A 154 8.79 1.44 -0.60
N PRO A 155 9.43 1.29 0.58
CA PRO A 155 10.57 2.11 0.93
C PRO A 155 11.74 1.90 -0.03
N PHE A 156 12.48 2.98 -0.29
CA PHE A 156 13.73 2.95 -1.03
C PHE A 156 14.89 2.56 -0.10
N GLU A 157 15.99 2.04 -0.63
CA GLU A 157 17.12 1.50 0.16
C GLU A 157 17.73 2.50 1.15
N GLU A 158 17.63 3.81 0.88
CA GLU A 158 18.19 4.90 1.69
C GLU A 158 17.17 5.55 2.64
N GLU A 159 15.92 5.10 2.68
CA GLU A 159 14.82 5.75 3.42
C GLU A 159 14.48 5.00 4.74
N PRO A 160 13.99 5.69 5.79
CA PRO A 160 13.35 5.03 6.92
C PRO A 160 12.32 3.99 6.47
N ALA A 161 12.37 2.81 7.09
CA ALA A 161 11.64 1.60 6.70
C ALA A 161 10.14 1.64 7.04
N LEU A 162 9.44 2.73 6.72
CA LEU A 162 7.98 2.79 6.80
C LEU A 162 7.39 1.95 5.67
N SER A 163 6.57 0.95 6.02
CA SER A 163 5.86 0.14 5.04
C SER A 163 4.75 0.96 4.38
N ALA A 164 4.33 0.58 3.17
CA ALA A 164 3.18 1.22 2.52
C ALA A 164 1.90 1.02 3.35
N GLU A 165 1.78 -0.10 4.07
CA GLU A 165 0.71 -0.36 5.04
C GLU A 165 0.66 0.73 6.11
N GLU A 166 1.79 0.97 6.77
CA GLU A 166 1.87 1.94 7.85
C GLU A 166 1.54 3.34 7.37
N ILE A 167 2.04 3.74 6.20
CA ILE A 167 1.73 5.03 5.59
C ILE A 167 0.23 5.16 5.31
N THR A 168 -0.41 4.13 4.76
CA THR A 168 -1.86 4.17 4.50
C THR A 168 -2.68 4.19 5.78
N LEU A 169 -2.24 3.52 6.86
CA LEU A 169 -2.89 3.62 8.17
C LEU A 169 -2.73 5.02 8.77
N MET A 170 -1.56 5.64 8.63
CA MET A 170 -1.35 7.04 9.04
C MET A 170 -2.26 8.00 8.28
N LEU A 171 -2.48 7.76 6.99
CA LEU A 171 -3.39 8.55 6.16
C LEU A 171 -4.87 8.34 6.52
N LEU A 172 -5.28 7.10 6.82
CA LEU A 172 -6.61 6.79 7.35
C LEU A 172 -6.86 7.56 8.66
N GLU A 173 -5.87 7.59 9.55
CA GLU A 173 -5.96 8.34 10.80
C GLU A 173 -6.03 9.85 10.54
N SER A 174 -5.16 10.40 9.68
CA SER A 174 -5.12 11.85 9.44
C SER A 174 -6.41 12.39 8.82
N THR A 175 -7.04 11.64 7.90
CA THR A 175 -8.34 12.00 7.32
C THR A 175 -9.48 11.88 8.32
N LYS A 176 -9.51 10.80 9.12
CA LYS A 176 -10.53 10.59 10.15
C LYS A 176 -10.58 11.72 11.20
N TYR A 177 -9.44 12.30 11.54
CA TYR A 177 -9.34 13.36 12.54
C TYR A 177 -9.26 14.77 11.95
N GLY A 178 -9.42 14.92 10.63
CA GLY A 178 -9.38 16.22 9.96
C GLY A 178 -8.03 16.93 10.09
N GLU A 179 -6.93 16.17 10.11
CA GLU A 179 -5.56 16.69 10.19
C GLU A 179 -4.93 16.85 8.81
N LEU A 180 -5.42 16.12 7.81
CA LEU A 180 -5.02 16.32 6.42
C LEU A 180 -5.77 17.52 5.84
N THR A 181 -5.03 18.55 5.42
CA THR A 181 -5.60 19.72 4.75
C THR A 181 -5.05 19.79 3.33
N LEU A 182 -5.92 19.60 2.34
CA LEU A 182 -5.62 19.82 0.93
C LEU A 182 -6.19 21.17 0.50
N LEU A 183 -5.45 21.90 -0.34
CA LEU A 183 -5.86 23.20 -0.86
C LEU A 183 -6.25 23.06 -2.33
N GLY A 184 -7.36 23.66 -2.72
CA GLY A 184 -7.77 23.78 -4.12
C GLY A 184 -6.91 24.81 -4.87
N GLU A 185 -7.19 24.98 -6.17
CA GLU A 185 -6.42 25.87 -7.03
C GLU A 185 -6.37 27.33 -6.52
N LYS A 186 -7.46 27.83 -5.96
CA LYS A 186 -7.56 29.20 -5.42
C LYS A 186 -7.17 29.31 -3.94
N GLY A 187 -6.55 28.27 -3.38
CA GLY A 187 -6.05 28.24 -1.99
C GLY A 187 -7.10 27.96 -0.92
N GLN A 188 -8.34 27.62 -1.30
CA GLN A 188 -9.40 27.22 -0.37
C GLN A 188 -9.17 25.79 0.14
N PRO A 189 -9.44 25.50 1.42
CA PRO A 189 -9.38 24.15 1.95
C PRO A 189 -10.44 23.27 1.29
N VAL A 190 -10.06 22.04 1.03
CA VAL A 190 -10.89 21.03 0.39
C VAL A 190 -11.45 20.10 1.46
N ASN A 191 -12.74 19.79 1.39
CA ASN A 191 -13.34 18.84 2.30
C ASN A 191 -13.08 17.41 1.82
N ILE A 192 -12.42 16.61 2.65
CA ILE A 192 -11.99 15.25 2.32
C ILE A 192 -12.89 14.28 3.10
N SER A 193 -13.53 13.34 2.40
CA SER A 193 -14.29 12.29 3.09
C SER A 193 -13.34 11.42 3.92
N PRO A 194 -13.72 11.00 5.14
CA PRO A 194 -12.92 10.10 5.94
C PRO A 194 -12.63 8.80 5.18
N LEU A 195 -11.35 8.47 5.02
CA LEU A 195 -10.96 7.23 4.35
C LEU A 195 -11.35 6.01 5.19
N THR A 196 -11.72 4.93 4.50
CA THR A 196 -11.98 3.61 5.07
C THR A 196 -11.09 2.56 4.42
N TYR A 197 -11.11 1.32 4.92
CA TYR A 197 -10.33 0.23 4.30
C TYR A 197 -10.79 -0.07 2.87
N ASP A 198 -12.05 0.18 2.52
CA ASP A 198 -12.59 -0.02 1.17
C ASP A 198 -11.97 0.94 0.14
N ASN A 199 -11.43 2.06 0.62
CA ASN A 199 -10.70 3.04 -0.19
C ASN A 199 -9.25 2.62 -0.49
N LEU A 200 -8.77 1.53 0.11
CA LEU A 200 -7.41 1.03 -0.03
C LEU A 200 -7.41 -0.25 -0.87
N VAL A 201 -6.57 -0.28 -1.90
CA VAL A 201 -6.38 -1.46 -2.74
C VAL A 201 -4.93 -1.92 -2.65
N GLU A 202 -4.73 -3.15 -2.19
CA GLU A 202 -3.42 -3.78 -2.16
C GLU A 202 -2.94 -4.09 -3.58
N LEU A 203 -1.73 -3.65 -3.89
CA LEU A 203 -1.09 -3.89 -5.18
C LEU A 203 -0.04 -4.97 -5.00
N GLN A 204 -0.45 -6.20 -5.33
CA GLN A 204 0.48 -7.31 -5.45
C GLN A 204 1.27 -7.16 -6.74
N VAL A 205 2.60 -7.14 -6.62
CA VAL A 205 3.47 -7.22 -7.79
C VAL A 205 3.32 -8.64 -8.34
N ILE A 206 2.55 -8.79 -9.42
CA ILE A 206 2.71 -9.96 -10.28
C ILE A 206 4.16 -9.90 -10.73
N LYS A 207 5.01 -10.80 -10.25
CA LYS A 207 6.39 -10.91 -10.73
C LYS A 207 6.30 -11.04 -12.24
N GLU A 208 6.59 -9.96 -12.96
CA GLU A 208 6.64 -10.01 -14.40
C GLU A 208 7.62 -11.12 -14.75
N THR A 209 7.13 -12.10 -15.51
CA THR A 209 7.98 -13.16 -16.04
C THR A 209 9.06 -12.43 -16.81
N ASN A 210 10.31 -12.49 -16.31
CA ASN A 210 11.43 -11.74 -16.88
C ASN A 210 11.37 -11.88 -18.41
N ALA A 211 11.49 -10.78 -19.16
CA ALA A 211 11.44 -10.81 -20.63
C ALA A 211 12.35 -11.90 -21.21
N LEU A 212 13.49 -12.16 -20.54
CA LEU A 212 14.40 -13.24 -20.89
C LEU A 212 13.77 -14.64 -20.79
N VAL A 213 12.92 -14.91 -19.80
CA VAL A 213 12.19 -16.17 -19.64
C VAL A 213 11.13 -16.35 -20.73
N ILE A 214 10.43 -15.28 -21.11
CA ILE A 214 9.46 -15.31 -22.22
C ILE A 214 10.19 -15.63 -23.54
N VAL A 215 11.29 -14.93 -23.81
CA VAL A 215 12.13 -15.18 -25.00
C VAL A 215 12.68 -16.61 -25.00
N LEU A 216 13.20 -17.09 -23.87
CA LEU A 216 13.71 -18.45 -23.74
C LEU A 216 12.61 -19.48 -24.03
N SER A 217 11.39 -19.27 -23.51
CA SER A 217 10.25 -20.14 -23.75
C SER A 217 9.89 -20.23 -25.25
N ILE A 218 9.91 -19.09 -25.96
CA ILE A 218 9.65 -19.04 -27.40
C ILE A 218 10.75 -19.78 -28.18
N VAL A 219 12.02 -19.57 -27.83
CA VAL A 219 13.16 -20.23 -28.51
C VAL A 219 13.14 -21.74 -28.31
N ILE A 220 12.87 -22.21 -27.09
CA ILE A 220 12.78 -23.65 -26.80
C ILE A 220 11.58 -24.26 -27.55
N SER A 221 10.42 -23.59 -27.54
CA SER A 221 9.23 -24.09 -28.25
C SER A 221 9.45 -24.19 -29.76
N THR A 222 10.02 -23.15 -30.38
CA THR A 222 10.26 -23.14 -31.84
C THR A 222 11.32 -24.17 -32.26
N THR A 223 12.42 -24.29 -31.53
CA THR A 223 13.46 -25.30 -31.81
C THR A 223 12.92 -26.73 -31.68
N LEU A 224 12.09 -26.99 -30.69
CA LEU A 224 11.48 -28.31 -30.48
C LEU A 224 10.49 -28.66 -31.61
N VAL A 225 9.69 -27.71 -32.07
CA VAL A 225 8.78 -27.90 -33.23
C VAL A 225 9.58 -28.18 -34.50
N ILE A 226 10.64 -27.41 -34.78
CA ILE A 226 11.49 -27.63 -35.97
C ILE A 226 12.13 -29.02 -35.93
N PHE A 227 12.63 -29.43 -34.76
CA PHE A 227 13.24 -30.74 -34.59
C PHE A 227 12.25 -31.89 -34.83
N LEU A 228 11.03 -31.77 -34.28
CA LEU A 228 9.96 -32.75 -34.52
C LEU A 228 9.56 -32.83 -35.99
N LEU A 229 9.43 -31.68 -36.67
CA LEU A 229 9.15 -31.63 -38.10
C LEU A 229 10.26 -32.31 -38.91
N PHE A 230 11.53 -32.05 -38.58
CA PHE A 230 12.66 -32.68 -39.24
C PHE A 230 12.66 -34.22 -39.09
N LEU A 231 12.45 -34.72 -37.87
CA LEU A 231 12.36 -36.16 -37.61
C LEU A 231 11.20 -36.79 -38.39
N SER A 232 10.02 -36.16 -38.38
CA SER A 232 8.86 -36.67 -39.11
C SER A 232 9.10 -36.70 -40.62
N GLY A 233 9.74 -35.67 -41.18
CA GLY A 233 10.13 -35.62 -42.59
C GLY A 233 11.16 -36.69 -42.95
N ALA A 234 12.18 -36.88 -42.13
CA ALA A 234 13.20 -37.91 -42.34
C ALA A 234 12.60 -39.32 -42.34
N VAL A 235 11.68 -39.62 -41.41
CA VAL A 235 10.96 -40.90 -41.37
C VAL A 235 10.12 -41.10 -42.62
N LEU A 236 9.42 -40.06 -43.09
CA LEU A 236 8.57 -40.15 -44.27
C LEU A 236 9.38 -40.38 -45.55
N VAL A 237 10.53 -39.69 -45.70
CA VAL A 237 11.47 -39.92 -46.80
C VAL A 237 12.01 -41.35 -46.73
N LYS A 238 12.41 -41.82 -45.55
CA LYS A 238 12.90 -43.20 -45.38
C LYS A 238 11.86 -44.23 -45.82
N ILE A 239 10.62 -44.11 -45.36
CA ILE A 239 9.53 -45.03 -45.74
C ILE A 239 9.30 -45.04 -47.26
N ARG A 240 9.33 -43.87 -47.90
CA ARG A 240 9.20 -43.78 -49.37
C ARG A 240 10.36 -44.45 -50.09
N THR A 241 11.59 -44.19 -49.64
CA THR A 241 12.79 -44.77 -50.23
C THR A 241 12.80 -46.29 -50.06
N ASP A 242 12.46 -46.80 -48.88
CA ASP A 242 12.38 -48.24 -48.60
C ASP A 242 11.34 -48.92 -49.52
N ARG A 243 10.17 -48.30 -49.72
CA ARG A 243 9.13 -48.80 -50.63
C ARG A 243 9.59 -48.83 -52.10
N VAL A 244 10.28 -47.80 -52.57
CA VAL A 244 10.82 -47.77 -53.95
C VAL A 244 11.88 -48.84 -54.15
N ILE A 245 12.76 -49.04 -53.16
CA ILE A 245 13.79 -50.08 -53.21
C ILE A 245 13.14 -51.48 -53.26
N GLU A 246 12.08 -51.71 -52.47
CA GLU A 246 11.32 -52.96 -52.48
C GLU A 246 10.67 -53.23 -53.85
N GLU A 247 10.02 -52.22 -54.44
CA GLU A 247 9.42 -52.32 -55.77
C GLU A 247 10.46 -52.61 -56.87
N VAL A 248 11.64 -51.96 -56.83
CA VAL A 248 12.74 -52.21 -57.76
C VAL A 248 13.30 -53.62 -57.60
N ASN A 249 13.49 -54.08 -56.36
CA ASN A 249 13.99 -55.44 -56.08
C ASN A 249 13.00 -56.51 -56.54
N PHE A 250 11.69 -56.29 -56.36
CA PHE A 250 10.65 -57.20 -56.85
C PHE A 250 10.65 -57.30 -58.37
N SER A 251 10.71 -56.17 -59.09
CA SER A 251 10.81 -56.14 -60.56
C SER A 251 12.07 -56.83 -61.09
N SER A 252 13.22 -56.62 -60.43
CA SER A 252 14.48 -57.29 -60.77
C SER A 252 14.40 -58.81 -60.59
N ASN A 253 13.78 -59.28 -59.51
CA ASN A 253 13.58 -60.71 -59.27
C ASN A 253 12.61 -61.34 -60.27
N LEU A 254 11.54 -60.65 -60.66
CA LEU A 254 10.63 -61.10 -61.72
C LEU A 254 11.34 -61.21 -63.08
N ASN A 255 12.17 -60.23 -63.44
CA ASN A 255 12.94 -60.26 -64.68
C ASN A 255 13.97 -61.41 -64.69
N LYS A 256 14.60 -61.71 -63.54
CA LYS A 256 15.49 -62.88 -63.42
C LYS A 256 14.74 -64.20 -63.60
N LEU A 257 13.55 -64.33 -62.98
CA LEU A 257 12.68 -65.51 -63.14
C LEU A 257 12.21 -65.68 -64.60
N ALA A 258 11.82 -64.60 -65.27
CA ALA A 258 11.43 -64.61 -66.67
C ALA A 258 12.58 -65.03 -67.61
N CYS A 259 13.80 -64.56 -67.36
CA CYS A 259 14.99 -64.99 -68.10
C CYS A 259 15.32 -66.48 -67.88
N GLN A 260 15.13 -67.00 -66.66
CA GLN A 260 15.37 -68.43 -66.39
C GLN A 260 14.34 -69.34 -67.05
N LEU A 261 13.08 -68.92 -67.16
CA LEU A 261 12.02 -69.65 -67.85
C LEU A 261 12.15 -69.65 -69.38
N MET A 262 12.90 -68.72 -69.96
CA MET A 262 13.15 -68.65 -71.43
C MET A 262 14.32 -69.52 -71.91
N ILE A 263 15.09 -70.12 -70.99
CA ILE A 263 16.29 -70.93 -71.29
C ILE A 263 16.01 -72.45 -71.14
N LEU A 264 14.78 -72.82 -70.79
CA LEU A 264 14.27 -74.20 -70.73
C LEU A 264 13.33 -74.47 -71.90
#